data_AF-A0A2J5HYM0-F1
#
_entry.id   AF-A0A2J5HYM0-F1
#
_cell.length_a   1.000
_cell.length_b   1.000
_cell.length_c   1.000
_cell.angle_alpha   90.00
_cell.angle_beta   90.00
_cell.angle_gamma   90.00
#
_symmetry.space_group_name_H-M   'P 1'
#
loop_
_entity.id
_entity.type
_entity.pdbx_description
1 polymer ?
#
loop_
_entity_poly.entity_id
_entity_poly.type
_entity_poly.pdbx_seq_one_letter_code
_entity_poly.pdbx_strand_id
1 'polypeptide(L)'
;MTVDESNPYGLSDEQRSNLLTLTRQCADQKLFDLPSGMTPGDAPDAICDEFSLLRYLKARKFSPHDALNQFQAARRFREKNRVFEVHDRIRVQDFETAKGVYPFWTGARDKRGLPVCLVDMVNMNKKSLAGWQDSRFLPHSVEGEDQLQTLDLLQLASAIFDDITRFVFPLCSALQDPSHPVASAIILVDASSLNMMQGFDLRVFARDVSSLLTTCYPETINKIFVCNTPSYFATIWKFLKGWVDPVTADKLIFLTQSEVLPTLEEQMDIASLPASLGGSHPWKHGDRPLLDESTKSLLKVDELPPGPMKWVIDDQGRRCLVAVGSEGGKPRRETVAVLGDR
;
A
#
# COMPACT_ATOMS: atom_id res chain seq x y z
N MET A 1 -9.76 -20.09 9.34
CA MET A 1 -9.64 -19.86 7.89
C MET A 1 -9.56 -21.21 7.17
N THR A 2 -10.22 -21.37 6.04
CA THR A 2 -10.17 -22.55 5.16
C THR A 2 -9.54 -22.14 3.84
N VAL A 3 -8.73 -23.02 3.23
CA VAL A 3 -8.12 -22.75 1.91
C VAL A 3 -9.14 -22.98 0.80
N ASP A 4 -9.26 -22.04 -0.13
CA ASP A 4 -10.18 -22.10 -1.26
C ASP A 4 -9.89 -23.31 -2.16
N GLU A 5 -10.92 -24.11 -2.43
CA GLU A 5 -10.81 -25.31 -3.25
C GLU A 5 -10.85 -25.03 -4.76
N SER A 6 -11.37 -23.86 -5.16
CA SER A 6 -11.48 -23.47 -6.56
C SER A 6 -10.13 -23.15 -7.23
N ASN A 7 -9.05 -23.05 -6.44
CA ASN A 7 -7.70 -22.69 -6.87
C ASN A 7 -7.70 -21.42 -7.76
N PRO A 8 -8.24 -20.29 -7.28
CA PRO A 8 -8.38 -19.09 -8.09
C PRO A 8 -7.02 -18.51 -8.51
N TYR A 9 -5.94 -18.93 -7.84
CA TYR A 9 -4.57 -18.48 -8.09
C TYR A 9 -3.79 -19.36 -9.07
N GLY A 10 -4.38 -20.45 -9.58
CA GLY A 10 -3.70 -21.37 -10.49
C GLY A 10 -2.44 -22.01 -9.91
N LEU A 11 -2.46 -22.33 -8.60
CA LEU A 11 -1.35 -22.96 -7.90
C LEU A 11 -1.15 -24.41 -8.38
N SER A 12 0.09 -24.86 -8.43
CA SER A 12 0.38 -26.30 -8.55
C SER A 12 -0.05 -27.07 -7.31
N ASP A 13 -0.18 -28.39 -7.40
CA ASP A 13 -0.51 -29.25 -6.25
C ASP A 13 0.50 -29.09 -5.10
N GLU A 14 1.78 -28.95 -5.42
CA GLU A 14 2.84 -28.69 -4.44
C GLU A 14 2.65 -27.32 -3.76
N GLN A 15 2.40 -26.27 -4.53
CA GLN A 15 2.17 -24.93 -4.00
C GLN A 15 0.92 -24.88 -3.10
N ARG A 16 -0.14 -25.59 -3.48
CA ARG A 16 -1.36 -25.72 -2.68
C ARG A 16 -1.11 -26.49 -1.39
N SER A 17 -0.34 -27.58 -1.44
CA SER A 17 0.10 -28.31 -0.25
C SER A 17 0.93 -27.43 0.71
N ASN A 18 1.80 -26.58 0.18
CA ASN A 18 2.59 -25.62 0.95
C ASN A 18 1.70 -24.54 1.59
N LEU A 19 0.68 -24.05 0.88
CA LEU A 19 -0.32 -23.12 1.43
C LEU A 19 -1.13 -23.75 2.56
N LEU A 20 -1.58 -25.00 2.40
CA LEU A 20 -2.28 -25.74 3.44
C LEU A 20 -1.39 -25.94 4.68
N THR A 21 -0.12 -26.27 4.47
CA THR A 21 0.86 -26.44 5.54
C THR A 21 1.05 -25.15 6.34
N LEU A 22 1.32 -24.02 5.66
CA LEU A 22 1.44 -22.72 6.31
C LEU A 22 0.16 -22.33 7.05
N THR A 23 -1.00 -22.55 6.42
CA THR A 23 -2.30 -22.24 7.02
C THR A 23 -2.51 -22.98 8.34
N ARG A 24 -2.18 -24.29 8.38
CA ARG A 24 -2.25 -25.09 9.62
C ARG A 24 -1.30 -24.56 10.69
N GLN A 25 -0.04 -24.29 10.33
CA GLN A 25 0.95 -23.75 11.26
C GLN A 25 0.53 -22.40 11.85
N CYS A 26 -0.06 -21.53 11.05
CA CYS A 26 -0.62 -20.26 11.53
C CYS A 26 -1.80 -20.47 12.48
N ALA A 27 -2.69 -21.44 12.20
CA ALA A 27 -3.82 -21.77 13.07
C ALA A 27 -3.37 -22.31 14.44
N ASP A 28 -2.42 -23.26 14.44
CA ASP A 28 -1.88 -23.87 15.67
C ASP A 28 -1.26 -22.82 16.61
N GLN A 29 -0.73 -21.75 16.04
CA GLN A 29 -0.10 -20.64 16.75
C GLN A 29 -1.04 -19.43 16.94
N LYS A 30 -2.33 -19.57 16.63
CA LYS A 30 -3.34 -18.51 16.77
C LYS A 30 -3.00 -17.22 16.03
N LEU A 31 -2.28 -17.32 14.92
CA LEU A 31 -1.87 -16.14 14.14
C LEU A 31 -3.02 -15.50 13.35
N PHE A 32 -4.16 -16.18 13.25
CA PHE A 32 -5.40 -15.66 12.68
C PHE A 32 -6.29 -14.93 13.69
N ASP A 33 -5.96 -14.98 14.99
CA ASP A 33 -6.68 -14.21 16.01
C ASP A 33 -6.58 -12.72 15.67
N LEU A 34 -7.67 -11.98 15.97
CA LEU A 34 -7.79 -10.56 15.66
C LEU A 34 -6.60 -9.79 16.27
N PRO A 35 -5.75 -9.15 15.44
CA PRO A 35 -4.62 -8.37 15.92
C PRO A 35 -5.03 -7.20 16.83
N SER A 36 -4.16 -6.84 17.77
CA SER A 36 -4.32 -5.65 18.60
C SER A 36 -4.49 -4.39 17.75
N GLY A 37 -5.49 -3.57 18.08
CA GLY A 37 -5.82 -2.33 17.36
C GLY A 37 -6.80 -2.49 16.20
N MET A 38 -7.17 -3.71 15.82
CA MET A 38 -8.28 -3.96 14.89
C MET A 38 -9.61 -4.10 15.63
N THR A 39 -10.71 -3.85 14.91
CA THR A 39 -12.07 -4.08 15.40
C THR A 39 -12.65 -5.37 14.81
N PRO A 40 -13.59 -6.08 15.49
CA PRO A 40 -14.14 -7.35 15.00
C PRO A 40 -14.82 -7.29 13.61
N GLY A 41 -15.25 -6.11 13.16
CA GLY A 41 -15.79 -5.90 11.82
C GLY A 41 -14.74 -5.55 10.76
N ASP A 42 -13.47 -5.37 11.12
CA ASP A 42 -12.44 -5.07 10.13
C ASP A 42 -12.26 -6.23 9.16
N ALA A 43 -12.24 -5.94 7.86
CA ALA A 43 -11.98 -6.96 6.86
C ALA A 43 -10.52 -7.47 6.97
N PRO A 44 -10.27 -8.77 6.77
CA PRO A 44 -8.95 -9.38 6.98
C PRO A 44 -7.96 -9.15 5.82
N ASP A 45 -8.37 -8.39 4.80
CA ASP A 45 -7.59 -8.17 3.58
C ASP A 45 -6.18 -7.67 3.89
N ALA A 46 -5.19 -8.23 3.20
CA ALA A 46 -3.78 -7.89 3.35
C ALA A 46 -3.16 -8.12 4.76
N ILE A 47 -3.93 -8.68 5.69
CA ILE A 47 -3.52 -8.95 7.08
C ILE A 47 -3.34 -10.44 7.31
N CYS A 48 -4.42 -11.21 7.22
CA CYS A 48 -4.42 -12.62 7.60
C CYS A 48 -5.35 -13.51 6.74
N ASP A 49 -5.86 -12.96 5.64
CA ASP A 49 -6.56 -13.74 4.62
C ASP A 49 -5.61 -14.70 3.86
N GLU A 50 -6.19 -15.64 3.12
CA GLU A 50 -5.43 -16.64 2.36
C GLU A 50 -4.46 -15.98 1.37
N PHE A 51 -4.92 -14.89 0.75
CA PHE A 51 -4.13 -14.12 -0.18
C PHE A 51 -2.89 -13.48 0.47
N SER A 52 -3.01 -13.03 1.72
CA SER A 52 -1.86 -12.57 2.49
C SER A 52 -0.85 -13.68 2.70
N LEU A 53 -1.28 -14.89 3.12
CA LEU A 53 -0.35 -16.01 3.28
C LEU A 53 0.36 -16.38 1.97
N LEU A 54 -0.35 -16.31 0.83
CA LEU A 54 0.24 -16.52 -0.48
C LEU A 54 1.34 -15.52 -0.82
N ARG A 55 1.22 -14.25 -0.42
CA ARG A 55 2.29 -13.26 -0.60
C ARG A 55 3.55 -13.66 0.17
N TYR A 56 3.42 -14.13 1.41
CA TYR A 56 4.55 -14.61 2.21
C TYR A 56 5.19 -15.87 1.60
N LEU A 57 4.37 -16.81 1.10
CA LEU A 57 4.88 -17.99 0.40
C LEU A 57 5.65 -17.60 -0.86
N LYS A 58 5.08 -16.77 -1.73
CA LYS A 58 5.75 -16.30 -2.95
C LYS A 58 7.10 -15.63 -2.64
N ALA A 59 7.12 -14.73 -1.66
CA ALA A 59 8.34 -14.05 -1.21
C ALA A 59 9.40 -14.98 -0.61
N ARG A 60 9.02 -16.19 -0.21
CA ARG A 60 9.91 -17.22 0.34
C ARG A 60 9.96 -18.47 -0.52
N LYS A 61 9.73 -18.33 -1.83
CA LYS A 61 9.84 -19.41 -2.82
C LYS A 61 9.03 -20.65 -2.43
N PHE A 62 7.84 -20.42 -1.87
CA PHE A 62 6.90 -21.40 -1.34
C PHE A 62 7.41 -22.28 -0.18
N SER A 63 8.46 -21.87 0.54
CA SER A 63 8.86 -22.50 1.81
C SER A 63 7.88 -22.15 2.94
N PRO A 64 7.10 -23.11 3.49
CA PRO A 64 6.16 -22.81 4.58
C PRO A 64 6.87 -22.32 5.85
N HIS A 65 8.04 -22.91 6.16
CA HIS A 65 8.82 -22.53 7.33
C HIS A 65 9.28 -21.06 7.26
N ASP A 66 9.88 -20.66 6.14
CA ASP A 66 10.40 -19.30 6.00
C ASP A 66 9.28 -18.26 5.87
N ALA A 67 8.17 -18.63 5.20
CA ALA A 67 6.98 -17.81 5.11
C ALA A 67 6.35 -17.58 6.49
N LEU A 68 6.26 -18.62 7.33
CA LEU A 68 5.79 -18.52 8.71
C LEU A 68 6.67 -17.58 9.54
N ASN A 69 7.99 -17.74 9.46
CA ASN A 69 8.95 -16.88 10.18
C ASN A 69 8.77 -15.40 9.80
N GLN A 70 8.63 -15.12 8.50
CA GLN A 70 8.39 -13.77 8.00
C GLN A 70 7.02 -13.23 8.42
N PHE A 71 5.97 -14.04 8.36
CA PHE A 71 4.62 -13.66 8.78
C PHE A 71 4.55 -13.32 10.27
N GLN A 72 5.18 -14.12 11.13
CA GLN A 72 5.32 -13.82 12.55
C GLN A 72 6.11 -12.53 12.79
N ALA A 73 7.19 -12.30 12.04
CA ALA A 73 7.96 -11.06 12.14
C ALA A 73 7.10 -9.84 11.79
N ALA A 74 6.26 -9.95 10.75
CA ALA A 74 5.30 -8.93 10.38
C ALA A 74 4.25 -8.67 11.46
N ARG A 75 3.68 -9.73 12.06
CA ARG A 75 2.73 -9.60 13.19
C ARG A 75 3.37 -8.86 14.37
N ARG A 76 4.58 -9.28 14.79
CA ARG A 76 5.34 -8.62 15.87
C ARG A 76 5.63 -7.16 15.55
N PHE A 77 6.01 -6.85 14.32
CA PHE A 77 6.26 -5.49 13.89
C PHE A 77 4.99 -4.63 13.97
N ARG A 78 3.87 -5.13 13.43
CA ARG A 78 2.60 -4.39 13.42
C ARG A 78 2.07 -4.12 14.82
N GLU A 79 2.18 -5.11 15.72
CA GLU A 79 1.80 -4.96 17.12
C GLU A 79 2.69 -3.95 17.85
N LYS A 80 4.01 -4.11 17.76
CA LYS A 80 4.98 -3.21 18.41
C LYS A 80 4.78 -1.75 17.99
N ASN A 81 4.54 -1.52 16.70
CA ASN A 81 4.39 -0.18 16.13
C ASN A 81 2.93 0.30 16.11
N ARG A 82 1.98 -0.46 16.67
CA ARG A 82 0.55 -0.12 16.73
C ARG A 82 -0.03 0.25 15.36
N VAL A 83 0.40 -0.44 14.30
CA VAL A 83 0.12 -0.05 12.90
C VAL A 83 -1.37 0.13 12.62
N PHE A 84 -2.20 -0.80 13.09
CA PHE A 84 -3.64 -0.76 12.83
C PHE A 84 -4.35 0.37 13.59
N GLU A 85 -3.91 0.66 14.81
CA GLU A 85 -4.45 1.78 15.58
C GLU A 85 -4.02 3.12 14.99
N VAL A 86 -2.76 3.24 14.56
CA VAL A 86 -2.26 4.43 13.86
C VAL A 86 -3.09 4.68 12.61
N HIS A 87 -3.34 3.67 11.78
CA HIS A 87 -4.17 3.80 10.59
C HIS A 87 -5.58 4.32 10.93
N ASP A 88 -6.19 3.83 12.01
CA ASP A 88 -7.54 4.22 12.41
C ASP A 88 -7.64 5.58 13.09
N ARG A 89 -6.52 6.16 13.56
CA ARG A 89 -6.51 7.34 14.44
C ARG A 89 -5.60 8.47 13.99
N ILE A 90 -4.76 8.27 12.97
CA ILE A 90 -3.88 9.31 12.41
C ILE A 90 -4.69 10.55 12.04
N ARG A 91 -4.14 11.74 12.31
CA ARG A 91 -4.79 12.98 11.87
C ARG A 91 -4.88 12.98 10.36
N VAL A 92 -6.07 13.28 9.83
CA VAL A 92 -6.31 13.28 8.38
C VAL A 92 -5.33 14.19 7.64
N GLN A 93 -5.04 15.36 8.20
CA GLN A 93 -4.04 16.28 7.64
C GLN A 93 -2.63 15.67 7.54
N ASP A 94 -2.19 14.90 8.55
CA ASP A 94 -0.86 14.28 8.53
C ASP A 94 -0.80 13.14 7.51
N PHE A 95 -1.88 12.38 7.40
CA PHE A 95 -2.02 11.34 6.37
C PHE A 95 -1.97 11.94 4.96
N GLU A 96 -2.74 13.00 4.70
CA GLU A 96 -2.71 13.70 3.40
C GLU A 96 -1.34 14.30 3.09
N THR A 97 -0.66 14.87 4.08
CA THR A 97 0.70 15.40 3.92
C THR A 97 1.69 14.29 3.55
N ALA A 98 1.53 13.09 4.11
CA ALA A 98 2.38 11.94 3.85
C ALA A 98 2.19 11.31 2.46
N LYS A 99 1.04 11.53 1.81
CA LYS A 99 0.89 11.20 0.38
C LYS A 99 1.83 12.01 -0.52
N GLY A 100 2.42 13.07 0.04
CA GLY A 100 3.43 13.92 -0.57
C GLY A 100 4.70 13.20 -1.07
N VAL A 101 4.92 11.97 -0.64
CA VAL A 101 6.27 11.38 -0.51
C VAL A 101 6.24 9.85 -0.51
N TYR A 102 5.08 9.24 -0.28
CA TYR A 102 4.85 7.82 -0.45
C TYR A 102 4.03 7.55 -1.72
N PRO A 103 4.04 6.30 -2.24
CA PRO A 103 3.16 5.94 -3.34
C PRO A 103 1.71 6.21 -2.95
N PHE A 104 0.99 6.92 -3.81
CA PHE A 104 -0.43 7.15 -3.63
C PHE A 104 -1.20 6.84 -4.91
N TRP A 105 -2.37 6.22 -4.76
CA TRP A 105 -3.19 5.79 -5.90
C TRP A 105 -3.81 7.00 -6.60
N THR A 106 -3.63 7.09 -7.92
CA THR A 106 -4.11 8.24 -8.71
C THR A 106 -5.60 8.15 -9.06
N GLY A 107 -6.26 7.04 -8.70
CA GLY A 107 -7.60 6.69 -9.19
C GLY A 107 -7.55 5.82 -10.46
N ALA A 108 -6.41 5.78 -11.15
CA ALA A 108 -6.25 5.04 -12.40
C ALA A 108 -5.77 3.60 -12.19
N ARG A 109 -5.94 2.77 -13.23
CA ARG A 109 -5.47 1.39 -13.30
C ARG A 109 -4.75 1.12 -14.63
N ASP A 110 -3.83 0.14 -14.62
CA ASP A 110 -3.19 -0.36 -15.83
C ASP A 110 -4.16 -1.21 -16.67
N LYS A 111 -3.73 -1.69 -17.84
CA LYS A 111 -4.58 -2.52 -18.73
C LYS A 111 -5.00 -3.86 -18.11
N ARG A 112 -4.34 -4.28 -17.02
CA ARG A 112 -4.64 -5.50 -16.25
C ARG A 112 -5.42 -5.17 -14.97
N GLY A 113 -5.87 -3.93 -14.81
CA GLY A 113 -6.62 -3.46 -13.64
C GLY A 113 -5.78 -3.25 -12.38
N LEU A 114 -4.44 -3.30 -12.45
CA LEU A 114 -3.60 -3.00 -11.30
C LEU A 114 -3.63 -1.50 -11.01
N PRO A 115 -3.73 -1.06 -9.74
CA PRO A 115 -3.71 0.36 -9.41
C PRO A 115 -2.39 1.01 -9.83
N VAL A 116 -2.51 2.20 -10.41
CA VAL A 116 -1.39 3.07 -10.75
C VAL A 116 -1.17 4.05 -9.61
N CYS A 117 -0.04 3.93 -8.93
CA CYS A 117 0.38 4.83 -7.87
C CYS A 117 1.49 5.76 -8.36
N LEU A 118 1.52 7.02 -7.91
CA LEU A 118 2.61 7.95 -8.20
C LEU A 118 3.38 8.30 -6.93
N VAL A 119 4.70 8.45 -7.06
CA VAL A 119 5.61 9.09 -6.11
C VAL A 119 6.25 10.27 -6.81
N ASP A 120 6.10 11.47 -6.25
CA ASP A 120 6.80 12.65 -6.74
C ASP A 120 8.03 12.91 -5.88
N MET A 121 9.21 12.88 -6.52
CA MET A 121 10.48 13.11 -5.84
C MET A 121 10.73 14.59 -5.53
N VAL A 122 9.93 15.54 -6.05
CA VAL A 122 10.05 16.99 -5.77
C VAL A 122 10.04 17.26 -4.27
N ASN A 123 9.18 16.53 -3.55
CA ASN A 123 9.00 16.68 -2.11
C ASN A 123 9.97 15.84 -1.29
N MET A 124 10.85 15.06 -1.91
CA MET A 124 11.87 14.28 -1.21
C MET A 124 13.15 15.07 -0.96
N ASN A 125 13.06 16.06 -0.06
CA ASN A 125 14.22 16.84 0.40
C ASN A 125 14.33 16.81 1.94
N LYS A 126 15.49 17.22 2.49
CA LYS A 126 15.75 17.20 3.93
C LYS A 126 14.67 17.90 4.76
N LYS A 127 14.12 19.03 4.27
CA LYS A 127 13.12 19.81 5.00
C LYS A 127 11.79 19.06 5.06
N SER A 128 11.35 18.48 3.94
CA SER A 128 10.17 17.64 3.91
C SER A 128 10.38 16.41 4.79
N LEU A 129 11.46 15.64 4.62
CA LEU A 129 11.76 14.45 5.43
C LEU A 129 11.89 14.75 6.94
N ALA A 130 12.41 15.93 7.31
CA ALA A 130 12.49 16.37 8.71
C ALA A 130 11.11 16.77 9.28
N GLY A 131 10.24 17.38 8.48
CA GLY A 131 8.88 17.76 8.90
C GLY A 131 8.01 16.58 9.33
N TRP A 132 8.41 15.35 9.06
CA TRP A 132 7.68 14.15 9.46
C TRP A 132 7.89 13.80 10.93
N GLN A 133 8.95 14.33 11.55
CA GLN A 133 9.10 14.32 13.01
C GLN A 133 7.94 15.06 13.70
N ASP A 134 7.21 15.91 12.95
CA ASP A 134 6.05 16.66 13.43
C ASP A 134 4.70 15.96 13.19
N SER A 135 4.66 14.79 12.54
CA SER A 135 3.43 14.01 12.36
C SER A 135 2.92 13.52 13.72
N ARG A 136 1.59 13.49 13.92
CA ARG A 136 0.95 13.11 15.19
C ARG A 136 -0.20 12.11 14.99
N PHE A 137 -0.46 11.26 15.99
CA PHE A 137 -1.66 10.41 16.07
C PHE A 137 -2.29 10.45 17.46
N LEU A 138 -3.57 10.10 17.55
CA LEU A 138 -4.31 10.01 18.82
C LEU A 138 -4.36 8.55 19.31
N PRO A 139 -3.53 8.14 20.28
CA PRO A 139 -3.63 6.81 20.86
C PRO A 139 -4.90 6.64 21.70
N HIS A 140 -5.33 5.40 21.92
CA HIS A 140 -6.16 5.08 23.07
C HIS A 140 -5.45 5.51 24.36
N SER A 141 -6.03 6.46 25.09
CA SER A 141 -5.58 6.80 26.44
C SER A 141 -5.95 5.69 27.41
N VAL A 142 -4.97 5.17 28.14
CA VAL A 142 -5.22 4.57 29.46
C VAL A 142 -5.45 5.76 30.38
N GLU A 143 -6.72 6.09 30.63
CA GLU A 143 -7.20 7.11 31.59
C GLU A 143 -6.54 8.50 31.52
N GLY A 144 -7.25 9.46 30.94
CA GLY A 144 -7.05 10.89 31.23
C GLY A 144 -6.01 11.59 30.36
N GLU A 145 -6.49 12.11 29.23
CA GLU A 145 -5.97 13.16 28.33
C GLU A 145 -5.73 12.65 26.90
N ASP A 146 -6.56 13.13 25.96
CA ASP A 146 -6.40 12.97 24.51
C ASP A 146 -5.16 13.74 24.02
N GLN A 147 -3.96 13.27 24.38
CA GLN A 147 -2.70 13.87 23.92
C GLN A 147 -2.26 13.25 22.59
N LEU A 148 -2.07 14.13 21.60
CA LEU A 148 -1.43 13.79 20.33
C LEU A 148 0.00 13.26 20.54
N GLN A 149 0.27 12.03 20.14
CA GLN A 149 1.60 11.42 20.15
C GLN A 149 2.31 11.58 18.81
N THR A 150 3.63 11.73 18.81
CA THR A 150 4.45 11.81 17.60
C THR A 150 4.47 10.47 16.87
N LEU A 151 4.27 10.49 15.54
CA LEU A 151 4.46 9.32 14.70
C LEU A 151 5.92 9.19 14.27
N ASP A 152 6.44 7.96 14.28
CA ASP A 152 7.69 7.67 13.60
C ASP A 152 7.47 7.43 12.08
N LEU A 153 8.58 7.45 11.34
CA LEU A 153 8.61 7.24 9.89
C LEU A 153 7.93 5.94 9.47
N LEU A 154 8.17 4.86 10.21
CA LEU A 154 7.70 3.52 9.86
C LEU A 154 6.21 3.34 10.16
N GLN A 155 5.70 3.96 11.22
CA GLN A 155 4.27 4.02 11.52
C GLN A 155 3.51 4.75 10.42
N LEU A 156 4.02 5.91 9.99
CA LEU A 156 3.42 6.69 8.90
C LEU A 156 3.46 5.93 7.58
N ALA A 157 4.61 5.34 7.23
CA ALA A 157 4.75 4.48 6.06
C ALA A 157 3.75 3.33 6.09
N SER A 158 3.61 2.67 7.25
CA SER A 158 2.69 1.54 7.41
C SER A 158 1.24 1.97 7.20
N ALA A 159 0.83 3.14 7.68
CA ALA A 159 -0.51 3.66 7.41
C ALA A 159 -0.76 3.88 5.90
N ILE A 160 0.21 4.40 5.16
CA ILE A 160 0.06 4.60 3.70
C ILE A 160 0.02 3.25 2.96
N PHE A 161 0.88 2.30 3.31
CA PHE A 161 0.84 0.97 2.68
C PHE A 161 -0.41 0.16 3.08
N ASP A 162 -0.93 0.34 4.29
CA ASP A 162 -2.21 -0.22 4.71
C ASP A 162 -3.36 0.36 3.87
N ASP A 163 -3.38 1.66 3.57
CA ASP A 163 -4.41 2.26 2.69
C ASP A 163 -4.40 1.64 1.27
N ILE A 164 -3.21 1.42 0.70
CA ILE A 164 -3.10 0.74 -0.60
C ILE A 164 -3.60 -0.72 -0.50
N THR A 165 -3.15 -1.45 0.51
CA THR A 165 -3.35 -2.91 0.56
C THR A 165 -4.71 -3.32 1.13
N ARG A 166 -5.28 -2.53 2.05
CA ARG A 166 -6.55 -2.80 2.75
C ARG A 166 -7.72 -1.99 2.19
N PHE A 167 -7.48 -1.01 1.33
CA PHE A 167 -8.52 -0.27 0.62
C PHE A 167 -8.41 -0.42 -0.89
N VAL A 168 -7.30 0.02 -1.50
CA VAL A 168 -7.20 0.12 -2.97
C VAL A 168 -7.19 -1.26 -3.65
N PHE A 169 -6.44 -2.23 -3.12
CA PHE A 169 -6.37 -3.58 -3.71
C PHE A 169 -7.73 -4.29 -3.73
N PRO A 170 -8.49 -4.34 -2.62
CA PRO A 170 -9.80 -4.96 -2.68
C PRO A 170 -10.80 -4.17 -3.53
N LEU A 171 -10.70 -2.83 -3.61
CA LEU A 171 -11.50 -2.04 -4.53
C LEU A 171 -11.22 -2.42 -5.99
N CYS A 172 -9.95 -2.47 -6.38
CA CYS A 172 -9.56 -2.84 -7.74
C CYS A 172 -9.93 -4.29 -8.06
N SER A 173 -9.92 -5.18 -7.08
CA SER A 173 -10.39 -6.56 -7.22
C SER A 173 -11.91 -6.62 -7.47
N ALA A 174 -12.69 -5.80 -6.75
CA ALA A 174 -14.15 -5.73 -6.91
C ALA A 174 -14.59 -5.11 -8.25
N LEU A 175 -13.73 -4.30 -8.87
CA LEU A 175 -13.95 -3.71 -10.20
C LEU A 175 -13.59 -4.68 -11.35
N GLN A 176 -13.00 -5.83 -11.03
CA GLN A 176 -12.53 -6.82 -11.99
C GLN A 176 -13.23 -8.16 -11.79
N ASP A 177 -12.78 -9.17 -12.55
CA ASP A 177 -13.18 -10.55 -12.32
C ASP A 177 -12.79 -10.99 -10.88
N PRO A 178 -13.76 -11.40 -10.05
CA PRO A 178 -13.48 -11.90 -8.70
C PRO A 178 -12.48 -13.06 -8.64
N SER A 179 -12.31 -13.81 -9.73
CA SER A 179 -11.32 -14.90 -9.82
C SER A 179 -9.87 -14.42 -9.93
N HIS A 180 -9.62 -13.12 -10.14
CA HIS A 180 -8.27 -12.56 -10.27
C HIS A 180 -8.04 -11.40 -9.30
N PRO A 181 -7.84 -11.68 -8.00
CA PRO A 181 -7.63 -10.64 -7.00
C PRO A 181 -6.35 -9.85 -7.27
N VAL A 182 -6.46 -8.53 -7.11
CA VAL A 182 -5.36 -7.59 -7.27
C VAL A 182 -4.46 -7.65 -6.03
N ALA A 183 -3.20 -8.04 -6.24
CA ALA A 183 -2.20 -8.19 -5.17
C ALA A 183 -1.17 -7.08 -5.10
N SER A 184 -1.08 -6.27 -6.16
CA SER A 184 0.10 -5.45 -6.39
C SER A 184 -0.21 -4.19 -7.18
N ALA A 185 0.62 -3.16 -7.02
CA ALA A 185 0.51 -1.90 -7.73
C ALA A 185 1.63 -1.71 -8.77
N ILE A 186 1.34 -0.88 -9.76
CA ILE A 186 2.37 -0.20 -10.57
C ILE A 186 2.72 1.10 -9.86
N ILE A 187 4.01 1.31 -9.58
CA ILE A 187 4.49 2.54 -8.96
C ILE A 187 5.24 3.34 -10.02
N LEU A 188 4.78 4.55 -10.29
CA LEU A 188 5.46 5.52 -11.13
C LEU A 188 6.23 6.47 -10.21
N VAL A 189 7.49 6.74 -10.53
CA VAL A 189 8.33 7.68 -9.79
C VAL A 189 8.87 8.71 -10.76
N ASP A 190 8.53 9.98 -10.61
CA ASP A 190 9.11 11.04 -11.45
C ASP A 190 10.41 11.55 -10.83
N ALA A 191 11.54 11.22 -11.46
CA ALA A 191 12.88 11.59 -10.99
C ALA A 191 13.40 12.90 -11.60
N SER A 192 12.60 13.62 -12.41
CA SER A 192 13.03 14.84 -13.10
C SER A 192 13.51 15.96 -12.17
N SER A 193 12.99 16.00 -10.95
CA SER A 193 13.28 17.00 -9.93
C SER A 193 14.42 16.61 -8.97
N LEU A 194 14.90 15.37 -9.04
CA LEU A 194 15.85 14.83 -8.09
C LEU A 194 17.26 15.33 -8.37
N ASN A 195 17.83 16.13 -7.47
CA ASN A 195 19.24 16.49 -7.56
C ASN A 195 20.15 15.46 -6.88
N MET A 196 21.45 15.48 -7.22
CA MET A 196 22.41 14.48 -6.74
C MET A 196 22.56 14.45 -5.21
N MET A 197 22.47 15.59 -4.52
CA MET A 197 22.56 15.64 -3.06
C MET A 197 21.32 15.03 -2.39
N GLN A 198 20.12 15.39 -2.87
CA GLN A 198 18.87 14.78 -2.42
C GLN A 198 18.90 13.26 -2.60
N GLY A 199 19.42 12.77 -3.73
CA GLY A 199 19.56 11.34 -3.98
C GLY A 199 20.38 10.60 -2.91
N PHE A 200 21.41 11.22 -2.34
CA PHE A 200 22.20 10.62 -1.26
C PHE A 200 21.53 10.71 0.11
N ASP A 201 20.72 11.74 0.35
CA ASP A 201 19.97 11.91 1.59
C ASP A 201 18.81 10.90 1.73
N LEU A 202 18.40 10.26 0.63
CA LEU A 202 17.36 9.22 0.60
C LEU A 202 17.78 7.88 1.21
N ARG A 203 19.05 7.71 1.59
CA ARG A 203 19.57 6.43 2.09
C ARG A 203 18.76 5.86 3.26
N VAL A 204 18.44 6.69 4.26
CA VAL A 204 17.72 6.24 5.47
C VAL A 204 16.30 5.84 5.11
N PHE A 205 15.63 6.67 4.30
CA PHE A 205 14.29 6.38 3.79
C PHE A 205 14.25 5.08 3.00
N ALA A 206 15.17 4.90 2.04
CA ALA A 206 15.26 3.69 1.22
C ALA A 206 15.45 2.43 2.07
N ARG A 207 16.37 2.48 3.05
CA ARG A 207 16.63 1.35 3.97
C ARG A 207 15.41 0.99 4.80
N ASP A 208 14.80 1.97 5.46
CA ASP A 208 13.76 1.73 6.44
C ASP A 208 12.45 1.31 5.75
N VAL A 209 12.11 1.94 4.62
CA VAL A 209 10.95 1.58 3.80
C VAL A 209 11.14 0.24 3.10
N SER A 210 12.33 -0.07 2.58
CA SER A 210 12.60 -1.39 1.98
C SER A 210 12.51 -2.51 3.02
N SER A 211 13.00 -2.28 4.25
CA SER A 211 12.85 -3.23 5.35
C SER A 211 11.38 -3.44 5.74
N LEU A 212 10.59 -2.37 5.79
CA LEU A 212 9.15 -2.41 6.03
C LEU A 212 8.42 -3.22 4.95
N LEU A 213 8.66 -2.90 3.68
CA LEU A 213 8.05 -3.59 2.54
C LEU A 213 8.40 -5.08 2.55
N THR A 214 9.68 -5.40 2.72
CA THR A 214 10.14 -6.80 2.80
C THR A 214 9.47 -7.54 3.95
N THR A 215 9.31 -6.91 5.11
CA THR A 215 8.78 -7.61 6.30
C THR A 215 7.26 -7.71 6.27
N CYS A 216 6.57 -6.58 6.06
CA CYS A 216 5.13 -6.45 6.27
C CYS A 216 4.32 -6.50 4.97
N TYR A 217 4.89 -6.07 3.84
CA TYR A 217 4.18 -5.94 2.58
C TYR A 217 4.89 -6.71 1.44
N PRO A 218 5.22 -8.00 1.62
CA PRO A 218 5.82 -8.77 0.55
C PRO A 218 4.87 -8.86 -0.64
N GLU A 219 5.44 -8.89 -1.85
CA GLU A 219 4.73 -9.07 -3.12
C GLU A 219 3.61 -8.05 -3.41
N THR A 220 3.64 -6.85 -2.82
CA THR A 220 2.65 -5.78 -3.09
C THR A 220 3.06 -4.84 -4.24
N ILE A 221 4.27 -4.98 -4.75
CA ILE A 221 4.81 -4.16 -5.85
C ILE A 221 4.94 -5.05 -7.09
N ASN A 222 4.34 -4.61 -8.21
CA ASN A 222 4.47 -5.29 -9.51
C ASN A 222 5.72 -4.81 -10.25
N LYS A 223 5.77 -3.50 -10.52
CA LYS A 223 6.88 -2.80 -11.17
C LYS A 223 6.99 -1.39 -10.59
N ILE A 224 8.22 -0.88 -10.54
CA ILE A 224 8.50 0.51 -10.21
C ILE A 224 9.17 1.16 -11.43
N PHE A 225 8.46 2.04 -12.12
CA PHE A 225 9.02 2.81 -13.23
C PHE A 225 9.56 4.13 -12.72
N VAL A 226 10.89 4.25 -12.66
CA VAL A 226 11.57 5.50 -12.36
C VAL A 226 11.72 6.26 -13.68
N CYS A 227 10.84 7.24 -13.86
CA CYS A 227 10.67 8.01 -15.07
C CYS A 227 11.55 9.27 -15.06
N ASN A 228 11.86 9.77 -16.25
CA ASN A 228 12.64 10.99 -16.44
C ASN A 228 13.99 10.97 -15.70
N THR A 229 14.67 9.81 -15.65
CA THR A 229 15.91 9.70 -14.91
C THR A 229 16.99 10.61 -15.52
N PRO A 230 17.60 11.52 -14.73
CA PRO A 230 18.70 12.34 -15.24
C PRO A 230 19.93 11.47 -15.53
N SER A 231 20.85 11.97 -16.37
CA SER A 231 22.06 11.23 -16.79
C SER A 231 22.94 10.75 -15.63
N TYR A 232 22.90 11.43 -14.49
CA TYR A 232 23.63 11.07 -13.27
C TYR A 232 22.88 10.09 -12.34
N PHE A 233 21.63 9.71 -12.65
CA PHE A 233 20.82 8.84 -11.79
C PHE A 233 21.48 7.47 -11.59
N ALA A 234 22.16 6.94 -12.60
CA ALA A 234 22.90 5.69 -12.49
C ALA A 234 23.93 5.71 -11.33
N THR A 235 24.52 6.86 -11.02
CA THR A 235 25.43 7.04 -9.88
C THR A 235 24.68 7.01 -8.56
N ILE A 236 23.53 7.70 -8.48
CA ILE A 236 22.63 7.66 -7.31
C ILE A 236 22.20 6.21 -7.03
N TRP A 237 21.77 5.49 -8.07
CA TRP A 237 21.34 4.10 -7.92
C TRP A 237 22.47 3.18 -7.48
N LYS A 238 23.69 3.32 -8.02
CA LYS A 238 24.86 2.54 -7.57
C LYS A 238 25.11 2.69 -6.07
N PHE A 239 24.84 3.87 -5.52
CA PHE A 239 24.88 4.11 -4.08
C PHE A 239 23.67 3.46 -3.40
N LEU A 240 22.45 3.82 -3.81
CA LEU A 240 21.20 3.43 -3.14
C LEU A 240 20.91 1.93 -3.14
N LYS A 241 21.33 1.19 -4.18
CA LYS A 241 21.02 -0.24 -4.36
C LYS A 241 21.44 -1.12 -3.18
N GLY A 242 22.46 -0.72 -2.41
CA GLY A 242 22.92 -1.49 -1.25
C GLY A 242 21.94 -1.47 -0.07
N TRP A 243 20.94 -0.59 -0.10
CA TRP A 243 19.89 -0.46 0.93
C TRP A 243 18.49 -0.82 0.42
N VAL A 244 18.36 -1.24 -0.83
CA VAL A 244 17.12 -1.76 -1.40
C VAL A 244 17.24 -3.27 -1.45
N ASP A 245 16.23 -3.97 -0.94
CA ASP A 245 16.19 -5.43 -0.99
C ASP A 245 16.24 -5.93 -2.46
N PRO A 246 16.88 -7.08 -2.74
CA PRO A 246 17.04 -7.56 -4.11
C PRO A 246 15.74 -7.76 -4.89
N VAL A 247 14.66 -8.18 -4.21
CA VAL A 247 13.37 -8.45 -4.87
C VAL A 247 12.73 -7.15 -5.35
N THR A 248 12.82 -6.08 -4.55
CA THR A 248 12.38 -4.74 -4.96
C THR A 248 13.31 -4.16 -6.01
N ALA A 249 14.63 -4.38 -5.89
CA ALA A 249 15.60 -3.91 -6.86
C ALA A 249 15.35 -4.48 -8.27
N ASP A 250 14.97 -5.76 -8.37
CA ASP A 250 14.65 -6.43 -9.63
C ASP A 250 13.35 -5.91 -10.28
N LYS A 251 12.50 -5.21 -9.53
CA LYS A 251 11.24 -4.61 -10.01
C LYS A 251 11.42 -3.18 -10.53
N LEU A 252 12.59 -2.57 -10.34
CA LEU A 252 12.90 -1.21 -10.80
C LEU A 252 13.24 -1.19 -12.28
N ILE A 253 12.60 -0.28 -13.00
CA ILE A 253 12.84 0.01 -14.42
C ILE A 253 13.16 1.50 -14.53
N PHE A 254 14.36 1.82 -14.99
CA PHE A 254 14.82 3.21 -15.15
C PHE A 254 14.59 3.66 -16.58
N LEU A 255 13.88 4.76 -16.76
CA LEU A 255 13.51 5.31 -18.07
C LEU A 255 14.00 6.75 -18.20
N THR A 256 14.72 7.03 -19.29
CA THR A 256 14.98 8.40 -19.73
C THR A 256 13.70 9.05 -20.23
N GLN A 257 13.66 10.38 -20.32
CA GLN A 257 12.47 11.12 -20.75
C GLN A 257 11.88 10.62 -22.08
N SER A 258 12.73 10.25 -23.05
CA SER A 258 12.30 9.72 -24.35
C SER A 258 11.73 8.30 -24.30
N GLU A 259 12.03 7.53 -23.25
CA GLU A 259 11.60 6.14 -23.09
C GLU A 259 10.33 6.01 -22.25
N VAL A 260 9.96 7.04 -21.47
CA VAL A 260 8.81 7.03 -20.55
C VAL A 260 7.52 6.67 -21.29
N LEU A 261 7.09 7.51 -22.23
CA LEU A 261 5.79 7.33 -22.88
C LEU A 261 5.71 6.02 -23.67
N PRO A 262 6.66 5.69 -24.57
CA PRO A 262 6.61 4.43 -25.33
C PRO A 262 6.53 3.19 -24.44
N THR A 263 7.24 3.19 -23.29
CA THR A 263 7.27 2.04 -22.39
C THR A 263 5.98 1.92 -21.57
N LEU A 264 5.46 3.05 -21.06
CA LEU A 264 4.28 3.04 -20.19
C LEU A 264 2.99 2.78 -20.98
N GLU A 265 2.88 3.25 -22.22
CA GLU A 265 1.72 3.00 -23.09
C GLU A 265 1.53 1.51 -23.44
N GLU A 266 2.59 0.69 -23.38
CA GLU A 266 2.46 -0.76 -23.50
C GLU A 266 1.67 -1.35 -22.32
N GLN A 267 1.81 -0.79 -21.13
CA GLN A 267 1.28 -1.34 -19.87
C GLN A 267 -0.06 -0.72 -19.46
N MET A 268 -0.27 0.57 -19.72
CA MET A 268 -1.47 1.31 -19.32
C MET A 268 -1.99 2.19 -20.46
N ASP A 269 -3.29 2.48 -20.45
CA ASP A 269 -3.88 3.39 -21.43
C ASP A 269 -3.43 4.84 -21.16
N ILE A 270 -3.36 5.64 -22.22
CA ILE A 270 -2.93 7.05 -22.11
C ILE A 270 -3.84 7.87 -21.19
N ALA A 271 -5.11 7.45 -21.03
CA ALA A 271 -6.08 8.04 -20.10
C ALA A 271 -5.79 7.69 -18.63
N SER A 272 -5.05 6.61 -18.36
CA SER A 272 -4.62 6.20 -17.03
C SER A 272 -3.24 6.75 -16.65
N LEU A 273 -2.44 7.18 -17.63
CA LEU A 273 -1.10 7.71 -17.42
C LEU A 273 -1.15 9.20 -17.01
N PRO A 274 -0.49 9.62 -15.92
CA PRO A 274 -0.43 11.02 -15.51
C PRO A 274 0.09 11.95 -16.62
N ALA A 275 -0.53 13.12 -16.73
CA ALA A 275 -0.14 14.14 -17.72
C ALA A 275 1.32 14.60 -17.55
N SER A 276 1.86 14.58 -16.33
CA SER A 276 3.28 14.89 -16.06
C SER A 276 4.26 13.89 -16.71
N LEU A 277 3.79 12.69 -17.07
CA LEU A 277 4.57 11.63 -17.70
C LEU A 277 4.20 11.43 -19.19
N GLY A 278 3.49 12.41 -19.79
CA GLY A 278 3.11 12.39 -21.20
C GLY A 278 1.75 11.76 -21.50
N GLY A 279 0.99 11.36 -20.47
CA GLY A 279 -0.37 10.86 -20.63
C GLY A 279 -1.44 11.95 -20.64
N SER A 280 -2.68 11.55 -20.38
CA SER A 280 -3.85 12.44 -20.33
C SER A 280 -4.64 12.39 -19.01
N HIS A 281 -4.21 11.57 -18.04
CA HIS A 281 -4.80 11.55 -16.70
C HIS A 281 -4.45 12.87 -15.99
N PRO A 282 -5.42 13.74 -15.65
CA PRO A 282 -5.14 15.09 -15.17
C PRO A 282 -4.80 15.14 -13.67
N TRP A 283 -4.40 14.02 -13.08
CA TRP A 283 -4.02 13.93 -11.67
C TRP A 283 -2.65 14.58 -11.44
N LYS A 284 -2.59 15.44 -10.43
CA LYS A 284 -1.34 16.04 -9.94
C LYS A 284 -1.04 15.53 -8.53
N HIS A 285 0.22 15.64 -8.18
CA HIS A 285 0.67 15.20 -6.88
C HIS A 285 -0.03 15.96 -5.73
N GLY A 286 -0.56 15.20 -4.77
CA GLY A 286 -1.39 15.72 -3.67
C GLY A 286 -2.89 15.81 -3.99
N ASP A 287 -3.30 15.59 -5.24
CA ASP A 287 -4.71 15.51 -5.58
C ASP A 287 -5.34 14.23 -5.00
N ARG A 288 -6.65 14.30 -4.75
CA ARG A 288 -7.43 13.10 -4.44
C ARG A 288 -7.43 12.14 -5.64
N PRO A 289 -7.64 10.83 -5.43
CA PRO A 289 -7.78 9.89 -6.53
C PRO A 289 -8.91 10.33 -7.47
N LEU A 290 -8.65 10.41 -8.77
CA LEU A 290 -9.66 10.74 -9.76
C LEU A 290 -10.38 9.46 -10.18
N LEU A 291 -11.62 9.30 -9.71
CA LEU A 291 -12.41 8.10 -9.95
C LEU A 291 -12.93 8.06 -11.40
N ASP A 292 -12.77 6.92 -12.05
CA ASP A 292 -13.43 6.64 -13.32
C ASP A 292 -14.89 6.21 -13.10
N GLU A 293 -15.68 6.18 -14.18
CA GLU A 293 -17.11 5.89 -14.11
C GLU A 293 -17.41 4.50 -13.53
N SER A 294 -16.54 3.51 -13.76
CA SER A 294 -16.69 2.18 -13.16
C SER A 294 -16.55 2.23 -11.63
N THR A 295 -15.56 2.97 -11.12
CA THR A 295 -15.34 3.15 -9.68
C THR A 295 -16.49 3.94 -9.05
N LYS A 296 -16.92 5.05 -9.67
CA LYS A 296 -18.07 5.84 -9.19
C LYS A 296 -19.34 5.02 -9.14
N SER A 297 -19.61 4.22 -10.18
CA SER A 297 -20.80 3.35 -10.24
C SER A 297 -20.80 2.29 -9.15
N LEU A 298 -19.64 1.68 -8.87
CA LEU A 298 -19.50 0.67 -7.83
C LEU A 298 -19.67 1.26 -6.43
N LEU A 299 -19.04 2.40 -6.16
CA LEU A 299 -19.05 3.03 -4.83
C LEU A 299 -20.26 3.94 -4.59
N LYS A 300 -20.96 4.36 -5.66
CA LYS A 300 -22.05 5.34 -5.64
C LYS A 300 -21.62 6.69 -5.05
N VAL A 301 -20.39 7.12 -5.33
CA VAL A 301 -19.81 8.42 -4.93
C VAL A 301 -19.08 9.08 -6.09
N ASP A 302 -19.08 10.42 -6.11
CA ASP A 302 -18.33 11.19 -7.12
C ASP A 302 -16.85 11.36 -6.75
N GLU A 303 -16.56 11.45 -5.46
CA GLU A 303 -15.22 11.62 -4.91
C GLU A 303 -15.04 10.86 -3.59
N LEU A 304 -13.79 10.51 -3.26
CA LEU A 304 -13.44 9.91 -1.97
C LEU A 304 -13.12 11.01 -0.94
N PRO A 305 -13.49 10.82 0.34
CA PRO A 305 -13.06 11.73 1.39
C PRO A 305 -11.54 11.67 1.60
N PRO A 306 -10.91 12.71 2.19
CA PRO A 306 -9.51 12.66 2.57
C PRO A 306 -9.31 11.66 3.71
N GLY A 307 -8.07 11.26 3.95
CA GLY A 307 -7.63 10.40 5.04
C GLY A 307 -7.55 8.92 4.66
N PRO A 308 -7.15 8.08 5.63
CA PRO A 308 -7.06 6.65 5.43
C PRO A 308 -8.44 6.01 5.28
N MET A 309 -8.52 4.98 4.45
CA MET A 309 -9.72 4.20 4.23
C MET A 309 -9.44 2.70 4.41
N LYS A 310 -10.48 1.93 4.76
CA LYS A 310 -10.41 0.48 4.83
C LYS A 310 -11.76 -0.16 4.58
N TRP A 311 -11.75 -1.43 4.22
CA TRP A 311 -12.96 -2.25 4.16
C TRP A 311 -13.30 -2.85 5.52
N VAL A 312 -14.60 -2.91 5.83
CA VAL A 312 -15.17 -3.56 7.01
C VAL A 312 -16.37 -4.41 6.57
N ILE A 313 -16.71 -5.42 7.36
CA ILE A 313 -17.90 -6.24 7.21
C ILE A 313 -18.89 -5.78 8.28
N ASP A 314 -20.08 -5.36 7.85
CA ASP A 314 -21.14 -4.95 8.78
C ASP A 314 -21.85 -6.16 9.39
N ASP A 315 -22.77 -5.90 10.33
CA ASP A 315 -23.54 -6.96 11.03
C ASP A 315 -24.43 -7.78 10.08
N GLN A 316 -24.68 -7.30 8.86
CA GLN A 316 -25.44 -8.00 7.81
C GLN A 316 -24.52 -8.79 6.85
N GLY A 317 -23.21 -8.79 7.11
CA GLY A 317 -22.22 -9.44 6.25
C GLY A 317 -21.87 -8.66 4.99
N ARG A 318 -22.32 -7.40 4.86
CA ARG A 318 -22.05 -6.56 3.69
C ARG A 318 -20.71 -5.87 3.84
N ARG A 319 -20.04 -5.67 2.70
CA ARG A 319 -18.71 -5.07 2.65
C ARG A 319 -18.83 -3.55 2.51
N CYS A 320 -18.38 -2.83 3.53
CA CYS A 320 -18.49 -1.38 3.62
C CYS A 320 -17.12 -0.71 3.54
N LEU A 321 -16.98 0.31 2.69
CA LEU A 321 -15.82 1.19 2.69
C LEU A 321 -16.01 2.23 3.78
N VAL A 322 -15.04 2.38 4.67
CA VAL A 322 -15.07 3.39 5.73
C VAL A 322 -13.83 4.28 5.68
N ALA A 323 -14.04 5.58 5.82
CA ALA A 323 -12.99 6.56 6.06
C ALA A 323 -12.73 6.64 7.56
N VAL A 324 -11.46 6.50 7.95
CA VAL A 324 -11.02 6.48 9.36
C VAL A 324 -10.01 7.61 9.64
N GLY A 325 -9.36 7.62 10.80
CA GLY A 325 -8.41 8.65 11.21
C GLY A 325 -8.96 9.55 12.31
N SER A 326 -8.48 10.78 12.40
CA SER A 326 -8.97 11.78 13.34
C SER A 326 -9.01 13.19 12.77
N GLU A 327 -10.03 13.95 13.21
CA GLU A 327 -10.25 15.35 12.87
C GLU A 327 -10.78 16.10 14.10
N GLY A 328 -10.35 17.35 14.29
CA GLY A 328 -10.80 18.16 15.44
C GLY A 328 -10.52 17.53 16.81
N GLY A 329 -9.45 16.74 16.93
CA GLY A 329 -9.09 16.03 18.16
C GLY A 329 -9.97 14.81 18.46
N LYS A 330 -10.84 14.40 17.54
CA LYS A 330 -11.73 13.25 17.72
C LYS A 330 -11.49 12.20 16.64
N PRO A 331 -11.65 10.91 16.96
CA PRO A 331 -11.65 9.88 15.96
C PRO A 331 -12.79 10.05 14.95
N ARG A 332 -12.49 9.79 13.69
CA ARG A 332 -13.41 9.80 12.56
C ARG A 332 -13.65 8.36 12.11
N ARG A 333 -14.91 8.02 11.87
CA ARG A 333 -15.31 6.77 11.20
C ARG A 333 -16.59 7.04 10.42
N GLU A 334 -16.47 7.12 9.11
CA GLU A 334 -17.56 7.47 8.20
C GLU A 334 -17.71 6.39 7.13
N THR A 335 -18.95 5.93 6.90
CA THR A 335 -19.23 5.00 5.80
C THR A 335 -19.24 5.76 4.48
N VAL A 336 -18.35 5.38 3.58
CA VAL A 336 -18.22 5.96 2.23
C VAL A 336 -19.09 5.23 1.22
N ALA A 337 -19.10 3.89 1.27
CA ALA A 337 -19.84 3.05 0.33
C ALA A 337 -20.19 1.69 0.95
N VAL A 338 -21.22 1.04 0.42
CA VAL A 338 -21.61 -0.33 0.77
C VAL A 338 -21.73 -1.16 -0.51
N LEU A 339 -20.92 -2.21 -0.64
CA LEU A 339 -20.99 -3.15 -1.75
C LEU A 339 -22.11 -4.15 -1.51
N GLY A 340 -22.96 -4.37 -2.52
CA GLY A 340 -24.04 -5.37 -2.47
C GLY A 340 -25.45 -4.80 -2.39
N ASP A 341 -25.63 -3.47 -2.30
CA ASP A 341 -26.94 -2.84 -2.49
C ASP A 341 -27.30 -2.86 -3.99
N ARG A 342 -27.86 -3.98 -4.45
CA ARG A 342 -28.59 -4.09 -5.72
C ARG A 342 -30.06 -3.76 -5.54
#